data_AF-A0A1I6BKK5-F1
#
_entry.id   AF-A0A1I6BKK5-F1
#
_cell.length_a   1.000
_cell.length_b   1.000
_cell.length_c   1.000
_cell.angle_alpha   90.00
_cell.angle_beta   90.00
_cell.angle_gamma   90.00
#
_symmetry.space_group_name_H-M   'P 1'
#
loop_
_entity.id
_entity.type
_entity.pdbx_description
1 polymer ?
#
loop_
_entity_poly.entity_id
_entity_poly.type
_entity_poly.pdbx_seq_one_letter_code
_entity_poly.pdbx_strand_id
1 'polypeptide(L)' 'MTARDDSAVRNEWTVGCRDLAGRRRAVTVFVSSDDKVVLVAPPGEAAVLGPLEVGRLRAALRDAVAATATSARRTGTD' A
#
# COMPACT_ATOMS: atom_id res chain seq x y z
N MET A 1 -4.50 -20.74 14.55
CA MET A 1 -4.15 -19.36 14.15
C MET A 1 -2.87 -19.44 13.33
N THR A 2 -2.96 -20.01 12.13
CA THR A 2 -1.80 -20.25 11.28
C THR A 2 -1.45 -18.97 10.54
N ALA A 3 -0.26 -18.44 10.85
CA ALA A 3 0.43 -17.47 10.03
C ALA A 3 0.53 -18.05 8.61
N ARG A 4 -0.19 -17.43 7.65
CA ARG A 4 0.16 -17.60 6.25
C ARG A 4 1.38 -16.73 6.02
N ASP A 5 2.53 -17.35 6.17
CA ASP A 5 3.77 -16.89 5.56
C ASP A 5 3.64 -17.12 4.05
N ASP A 6 2.93 -16.20 3.40
CA ASP A 6 2.77 -16.19 1.96
C ASP A 6 3.87 -15.28 1.43
N SER A 7 4.98 -15.89 1.02
CA SER A 7 6.02 -15.25 0.23
C SER A 7 5.56 -15.00 -1.22
N ALA A 8 4.25 -14.82 -1.47
CA ALA A 8 3.82 -14.03 -2.60
C ALA A 8 4.39 -12.63 -2.43
N VAL A 9 4.82 -12.02 -3.54
CA VAL A 9 5.13 -10.60 -3.60
C VAL A 9 4.01 -9.87 -2.87
N ARG A 10 4.30 -9.35 -1.67
CA ARG A 10 3.27 -8.64 -0.91
C ARG A 10 2.96 -7.39 -1.72
N ASN A 11 1.84 -7.40 -2.41
CA ASN A 11 1.26 -6.24 -3.08
C ASN A 11 0.74 -5.25 -2.03
N GLU A 12 1.51 -5.02 -0.98
CA GLU A 12 1.21 -4.21 0.19
C GLU A 12 2.49 -3.47 0.61
N TRP A 13 2.36 -2.16 0.73
CA TRP A 13 3.43 -1.25 1.10
C TRP A 13 2.97 -0.41 2.29
N THR A 14 3.84 -0.21 3.26
CA THR A 14 3.56 0.63 4.43
C THR A 14 4.44 1.88 4.39
N VAL A 15 3.81 3.04 4.48
CA VAL A 15 4.49 4.34 4.50
C VAL A 15 4.27 4.99 5.86
N GLY A 16 5.34 5.14 6.63
CA GLY A 16 5.28 5.84 7.92
C GLY A 16 4.84 7.29 7.74
N CYS A 17 4.03 7.78 8.66
CA CYS A 17 3.53 9.16 8.70
C CYS A 17 3.29 9.61 10.15
N ARG A 18 2.72 10.79 10.32
CA ARG A 18 2.15 11.24 11.60
C ARG A 18 0.67 11.54 11.46
N ASP A 19 -0.05 11.60 12.57
CA ASP A 19 -1.38 12.21 12.59
C ASP A 19 -1.30 13.70 13.00
N LEU A 20 -2.45 14.37 13.09
CA LEU A 20 -2.53 15.78 13.52
C LEU A 20 -2.02 16.01 14.94
N ALA A 21 -2.06 14.97 15.80
CA ALA A 21 -1.48 15.01 17.14
C ALA A 21 0.04 14.72 17.15
N GLY A 22 0.66 14.57 15.98
CA GLY A 22 2.08 14.29 15.83
C GLY A 22 2.48 12.85 16.18
N ARG A 23 1.53 11.96 16.49
CA ARG A 23 1.82 10.57 16.84
C ARG A 23 2.25 9.81 15.59
N ARG A 24 3.19 8.87 15.74
CA ARG A 24 3.65 8.05 14.62
C ARG A 24 2.54 7.09 14.20
N ARG A 25 2.24 7.09 12.91
CA ARG A 25 1.24 6.23 12.26
C ARG A 25 1.80 5.71 10.94
N ALA A 26 0.97 5.02 10.16
CA ALA A 26 1.31 4.60 8.81
C ALA A 26 0.10 4.66 7.89
N VAL A 27 0.35 4.95 6.62
CA VAL A 27 -0.57 4.70 5.51
C VAL A 27 -0.19 3.35 4.91
N THR A 28 -1.18 2.51 4.66
CA THR A 28 -0.98 1.26 3.93
C THR A 28 -1.48 1.45 2.50
N VAL A 29 -0.70 0.99 1.53
CA VAL A 29 -1.08 0.91 0.12
C VAL A 29 -1.13 -0.56 -0.25
N PHE A 30 -2.18 -1.04 -0.90
CA PHE A 30 -2.20 -2.40 -1.42
C PHE A 30 -3.00 -2.51 -2.71
N VAL A 31 -2.83 -3.62 -3.43
CA VAL A 31 -3.64 -3.95 -4.60
C VAL A 31 -4.75 -4.92 -4.20
N SER A 32 -6.01 -4.55 -4.47
CA SER A 32 -7.16 -5.43 -4.25
C SER A 32 -7.24 -6.56 -5.29
N SER A 33 -8.12 -7.53 -5.06
CA SER A 33 -8.39 -8.62 -6.01
C SER A 33 -8.86 -8.14 -7.38
N ASP A 34 -9.46 -6.95 -7.45
CA ASP A 34 -10.03 -6.38 -8.68
C ASP A 34 -9.06 -5.38 -9.36
N ASP A 35 -7.76 -5.58 -9.12
CA ASP A 35 -6.65 -4.78 -9.65
C ASP A 35 -6.77 -3.27 -9.36
N LYS A 36 -7.33 -2.91 -8.20
CA LYS A 36 -7.42 -1.52 -7.74
C LYS A 36 -6.35 -1.23 -6.70
N VAL A 37 -5.72 -0.07 -6.81
CA VAL A 37 -4.81 0.44 -5.77
C VAL A 37 -5.66 1.04 -4.66
N VAL A 38 -5.53 0.51 -3.45
CA VAL A 38 -6.23 0.94 -2.25
C VAL A 38 -5.24 1.61 -1.30
N LEU A 39 -5.62 2.76 -0.76
CA LEU A 39 -4.89 3.45 0.29
C LEU A 39 -5.72 3.45 1.57
N VAL A 40 -5.13 3.00 2.67
CA VAL A 40 -5.73 3.04 4.00
C VAL A 40 -4.96 4.04 4.83
N ALA A 41 -5.63 5.17 5.12
CA ALA A 41 -5.15 6.13 6.11
C ALA A 41 -5.24 5.54 7.52
N PRO A 42 -4.49 6.08 8.50
CA PRO A 42 -4.67 5.73 9.90
C PRO A 42 -6.15 5.84 10.30
N PRO A 43 -6.68 4.89 11.08
CA PRO A 43 -8.11 4.86 11.39
C PRO A 43 -8.55 6.12 12.13
N GLY A 44 -9.59 6.76 11.62
CA GLY A 44 -10.25 7.92 12.23
C GLY A 44 -9.42 9.22 12.23
N GLU A 45 -8.28 9.27 11.54
CA GLU A 45 -7.32 10.37 11.64
C GLU A 45 -6.74 10.75 10.27
N ALA A 46 -6.39 12.02 10.09
CA ALA A 46 -5.67 12.46 8.90
C ALA A 46 -4.19 12.04 8.95
N ALA A 47 -3.66 11.54 7.84
CA ALA A 47 -2.23 11.30 7.68
C ALA A 47 -1.52 12.60 7.29
N VAL A 48 -0.60 13.04 8.13
CA VAL A 48 0.33 14.15 7.85
C VAL A 48 1.63 13.54 7.33
N LEU A 49 1.97 13.92 6.09
CA LEU A 49 3.16 13.44 5.37
C LEU A 49 4.10 14.63 5.17
N GLY A 50 5.35 14.50 5.62
CA GLY A 50 6.41 15.44 5.27
C GLY A 50 6.93 15.17 3.85
N PRO A 51 7.83 16.02 3.33
CA PRO A 51 8.33 15.90 1.96
C PRO A 51 8.92 14.52 1.62
N LEU A 52 9.64 13.91 2.58
CA LEU A 52 10.23 12.60 2.42
C LEU A 52 9.18 11.48 2.45
N GLU A 53 8.19 11.56 3.35
CA GLU A 53 7.08 10.60 3.40
C GLU A 53 6.21 10.69 2.14
N VAL A 54 5.97 11.89 1.60
CA VAL A 54 5.28 12.08 0.30
C VAL A 54 6.06 11.39 -0.82
N GLY A 55 7.40 11.55 -0.84
CA GLY A 55 8.25 10.88 -1.82
C GLY A 55 8.16 9.35 -1.74
N ARG A 56 8.09 8.80 -0.53
CA ARG A 56 7.91 7.36 -0.29
C ARG A 56 6.53 6.87 -0.69
N LEU A 57 5.48 7.64 -0.39
CA LEU A 57 4.10 7.32 -0.82
C LEU A 57 4.01 7.27 -2.34
N ARG A 58 4.62 8.23 -3.04
CA ARG A 58 4.69 8.22 -4.51
C ARG A 58 5.37 6.97 -5.05
N ALA A 59 6.46 6.52 -4.43
CA ALA A 59 7.16 5.30 -4.83
C ALA A 59 6.26 4.07 -4.64
N ALA A 60 5.65 3.92 -3.46
CA ALA A 60 4.71 2.84 -3.16
C ALA A 60 3.53 2.79 -4.14
N LEU A 61 2.96 3.95 -4.51
CA LEU A 61 1.87 4.02 -5.48
C LEU A 61 2.30 3.59 -6.89
N ARG A 62 3.53 3.93 -7.30
CA ARG A 62 4.08 3.47 -8.58
C ARG A 62 4.27 1.96 -8.60
N ASP A 63 4.83 1.41 -7.53
CA ASP A 63 5.03 -0.04 -7.39
C ASP A 63 3.68 -0.78 -7.39
N ALA A 64 2.66 -0.23 -6.72
CA ALA A 64 1.31 -0.77 -6.71
C ALA A 64 0.68 -0.80 -8.12
N VAL A 65 0.84 0.27 -8.91
CA VAL A 65 0.35 0.29 -10.30
C VAL A 65 1.11 -0.69 -11.19
N ALA A 66 2.41 -0.90 -10.97
CA ALA A 66 3.15 -1.93 -11.71
C ALA A 66 2.65 -3.36 -11.35
N ALA A 67 2.26 -3.57 -10.10
CA ALA A 67 1.73 -4.85 -9.63
C ALA A 67 0.36 -5.20 -10.23
N THR A 68 -0.53 -4.22 -10.46
CA THR A 68 -1.84 -4.46 -11.11
C THR A 68 -1.68 -4.95 -12.55
N ALA A 69 -0.73 -4.37 -13.30
CA ALA A 69 -0.43 -4.81 -14.67
C ALA A 69 0.12 -6.25 -14.72
N THR A 70 0.86 -6.66 -13.68
CA THR A 70 1.41 -8.02 -13.57
C THR A 70 0.31 -9.04 -13.21
N SER A 71 -0.65 -8.65 -12.36
CA SER A 71 -1.81 -9.48 -12.00
C SER A 71 -2.74 -9.73 -13.18
N ALA A 72 -3.09 -8.69 -13.94
CA ALA A 72 -3.95 -8.80 -15.12
C ALA A 72 -3.38 -9.77 -16.18
N ARG A 73 -2.05 -9.91 -16.26
CA ARG A 73 -1.39 -10.82 -17.18
C ARG A 73 -1.42 -12.29 -16.73
N ARG A 74 -1.60 -12.56 -15.43
CA ARG A 74 -1.76 -13.92 -14.89
C ARG A 74 -3.17 -14.48 -15.11
N THR A 75 -4.19 -13.63 -15.18
CA THR A 75 -5.59 -14.03 -15.38
C THR A 75 -5.98 -14.29 -16.83
N GLY A 76 -5.09 -14.05 -17.80
CA GLY A 76 -5.35 -14.22 -19.24
C GLY A 76 -4.77 -15.48 -19.90
N THR A 77 -4.42 -16.53 -19.14
CA THR A 77 -3.81 -17.76 -19.71
C THR A 77 -4.44 -19.06 -19.18
N ASP A 78 -5.77 -19.14 -19.15
CA ASP A 78 -6.52 -20.41 -19.08
C ASP A 78 -7.76 -20.33 -19.99
#